data_AF-S9U2P2-F1
#
_entry.id   AF-S9U2P2-F1
#
_cell.length_a   1.000
_cell.length_b   1.000
_cell.length_c   1.000
_cell.angle_alpha   90.00
_cell.angle_beta   90.00
_cell.angle_gamma   90.00
#
_symmetry.space_group_name_H-M   'P 1'
#
loop_
_entity.id
_entity.type
_entity.pdbx_description
1 polymer ?
#
loop_
_entity_poly.entity_id
_entity_poly.type
_entity_poly.pdbx_seq_one_letter_code
_entity_poly.pdbx_strand_id
1 'polypeptide(L)'
;MSDAEFEDYCAKERVRQRGLGCCVPEADHQADYHLWRRTARAFFDRQQRETASKGARHKAPPPSDGSANKQTRAEDPLVREMAERLEHHLDNQFFASALTGAGDTPPEEFPMPTQGEDMRGLLATLEVSLRLGLTCADNQAVRQVALSGIQNHVTLMNKGIVAFQRGKYPSVFLLLNLLSLSAVFQKWPKTDAGTRKKVLESAAAICNHIRSPQSEALQATFHSVTDAQDAALLLPRIGELVTCIPYDFPTVCRPALCAVQPDAYREPAGSLVLGPPAPPAKRQRAVEEDVCVGEIVSHPTAPRQPASKPAGEYPCGSKYHPRYANKKATASKSCCFCSTCHLLEVLFNGVTTNCSWNHWPTRTKVGFHLKLFPEAKELALKQLALLERGIPLKRFDTIPL
;
A
#
# COMPACT_ATOMS: atom_id res chain seq x y z
N MET A 1 22.77 -22.03 24.13
CA MET A 1 22.49 -20.65 24.58
C MET A 1 21.53 -20.71 25.73
N SER A 2 21.81 -20.01 26.81
CA SER A 2 20.97 -20.06 28.02
C SER A 2 19.90 -18.98 27.99
N ASP A 3 18.75 -19.25 28.59
CA ASP A 3 17.69 -18.25 28.71
C ASP A 3 18.15 -17.02 29.51
N ALA A 4 19.14 -17.18 30.39
CA ALA A 4 19.76 -16.08 31.13
C ALA A 4 20.45 -15.05 30.22
N GLU A 5 21.13 -15.48 29.16
CA GLU A 5 21.77 -14.58 28.19
C GLU A 5 20.74 -13.77 27.40
N PHE A 6 19.59 -14.39 27.12
CA PHE A 6 18.51 -13.72 26.41
C PHE A 6 17.76 -12.71 27.29
N GLU A 7 17.58 -12.99 28.58
CA GLU A 7 16.99 -12.04 29.53
C GLU A 7 17.88 -10.80 29.73
N ASP A 8 19.21 -10.98 29.82
CA ASP A 8 20.15 -9.86 29.88
C ASP A 8 20.10 -9.00 28.60
N TYR A 9 19.98 -9.64 27.42
CA TYR A 9 19.76 -8.92 26.16
C TYR A 9 18.46 -8.10 26.19
N CYS A 10 17.35 -8.70 26.63
CA CYS A 10 16.06 -8.00 26.72
C CYS A 10 16.14 -6.78 27.65
N ALA A 11 16.83 -6.90 28.79
CA ALA A 11 17.02 -5.78 29.72
C ALA A 11 17.76 -4.60 29.06
N LYS A 12 18.85 -4.89 28.32
CA LYS A 12 19.64 -3.88 27.60
C LYS A 12 18.86 -3.26 26.43
N GLU A 13 18.15 -4.08 25.67
CA GLU A 13 17.39 -3.64 24.50
C GLU A 13 16.21 -2.74 24.91
N ARG A 14 15.56 -3.03 26.04
CA ARG A 14 14.52 -2.16 26.61
C ARG A 14 15.05 -0.77 26.97
N VAL A 15 16.23 -0.69 27.60
CA VAL A 15 16.87 0.60 27.91
C VAL A 15 17.21 1.36 26.64
N ARG A 16 17.79 0.66 25.65
CA ARG A 16 18.15 1.25 24.35
C ARG A 16 16.93 1.84 23.63
N GLN A 17 15.85 1.07 23.51
CA GLN A 17 14.62 1.50 22.82
C GLN A 17 13.94 2.67 23.54
N ARG A 18 13.92 2.67 24.88
CA ARG A 18 13.40 3.82 25.66
C ARG A 18 14.24 5.09 25.45
N GLY A 19 15.56 4.95 25.38
CA GLY A 19 16.46 6.07 25.05
C GLY A 19 16.22 6.67 23.65
N LEU A 20 15.65 5.88 22.74
CA LEU A 20 15.25 6.31 21.39
C LEU A 20 13.80 6.84 21.33
N GLY A 21 13.10 6.92 22.46
CA GLY A 21 11.70 7.36 22.52
C GLY A 21 10.69 6.30 22.07
N CYS A 22 11.10 5.04 21.90
CA CYS A 22 10.17 3.95 21.59
C CYS A 22 9.42 3.50 22.85
N CYS A 23 8.12 3.25 22.71
CA CYS A 23 7.32 2.62 23.77
C CYS A 23 7.69 1.13 23.88
N VAL A 24 8.31 0.74 24.99
CA VAL A 24 8.58 -0.67 25.30
C VAL A 24 7.54 -1.15 26.32
N PRO A 25 6.72 -2.16 25.98
CA PRO A 25 5.68 -2.66 26.88
C PRO A 25 6.28 -3.17 28.19
N GLU A 26 5.56 -2.94 29.28
CA GLU A 26 5.93 -3.43 30.61
C GLU A 26 5.46 -4.89 30.77
N ALA A 27 6.10 -5.63 31.70
CA ALA A 27 5.84 -7.06 31.88
C ALA A 27 4.42 -7.39 32.40
N ASP A 28 3.71 -6.40 32.93
CA ASP A 28 2.30 -6.48 33.33
C ASP A 28 1.34 -6.51 32.12
N HIS A 29 1.76 -6.03 30.95
CA HIS A 29 1.02 -6.10 29.69
C HIS A 29 1.41 -7.37 28.92
N GLN A 30 0.95 -8.53 29.40
CA GLN A 30 1.39 -9.86 28.92
C GLN A 30 1.41 -10.00 27.39
N ALA A 31 0.36 -9.60 26.68
CA ALA A 31 0.27 -9.79 25.24
C ALA A 31 1.32 -8.98 24.47
N ASP A 32 1.42 -7.69 24.74
CA ASP A 32 2.36 -6.79 24.07
C ASP A 32 3.81 -7.10 24.47
N TYR A 33 4.03 -7.45 25.73
CA TYR A 33 5.35 -7.87 26.23
C TYR A 33 5.80 -9.19 25.57
N HIS A 34 4.90 -10.16 25.41
CA HIS A 34 5.22 -11.42 24.71
C HIS A 34 5.54 -11.20 23.24
N LEU A 35 4.80 -10.32 22.56
CA LEU A 35 5.07 -9.98 21.16
C LEU A 35 6.44 -9.28 21.02
N TRP A 36 6.70 -8.28 21.86
CA TRP A 36 7.99 -7.59 21.89
C TRP A 36 9.15 -8.56 22.20
N ARG A 37 8.98 -9.47 23.16
CA ARG A 37 9.99 -10.48 23.54
C ARG A 37 10.26 -11.48 22.41
N ARG A 38 9.26 -11.86 21.61
CA ARG A 38 9.47 -12.67 20.39
C ARG A 38 10.31 -11.93 19.35
N THR A 39 10.00 -10.66 19.11
CA THR A 39 10.77 -9.83 18.18
C THR A 39 12.21 -9.64 18.67
N ALA A 40 12.40 -9.37 19.96
CA ALA A 40 13.72 -9.27 20.59
C ALA A 40 14.51 -10.58 20.45
N ARG A 41 13.86 -11.75 20.54
CA ARG A 41 14.52 -13.05 20.35
C ARG A 41 15.06 -13.22 18.93
N ALA A 42 14.29 -12.84 17.92
CA ALA A 42 14.73 -12.91 16.54
C ALA A 42 15.99 -12.03 16.28
N PHE A 43 16.01 -10.83 16.86
CA PHE A 43 17.18 -9.95 16.78
C PHE A 43 18.40 -10.50 17.51
N PHE A 44 18.20 -11.04 18.71
CA PHE A 44 19.28 -11.68 19.48
C PHE A 44 19.91 -12.85 18.72
N ASP A 45 19.08 -13.75 18.18
CA ASP A 45 19.54 -14.92 17.44
C ASP A 45 20.31 -14.50 16.15
N ARG A 46 19.87 -13.43 15.47
CA ARG A 46 20.58 -12.86 14.32
C ARG A 46 21.97 -12.35 14.71
N GLN A 47 22.04 -11.55 15.77
CA GLN A 47 23.30 -10.96 16.23
C GLN A 47 24.32 -12.04 16.59
N GLN A 48 23.87 -13.16 17.16
CA GLN A 48 24.70 -14.30 17.50
C GLN A 48 25.22 -15.08 16.28
N ARG A 49 24.39 -15.22 15.24
CA ARG A 49 24.85 -15.82 13.97
C ARG A 49 25.92 -14.95 13.31
N GLU A 50 25.78 -13.62 13.39
CA GLU A 50 26.75 -12.68 12.85
C GLU A 50 28.09 -12.71 13.61
N THR A 51 28.06 -12.82 14.95
CA THR A 51 29.29 -12.95 15.76
C THR A 51 29.97 -14.30 15.56
N ALA A 52 29.20 -15.40 15.48
CA ALA A 52 29.72 -16.73 15.19
C ALA A 52 30.39 -16.80 13.80
N SER A 53 29.78 -16.16 12.80
CA SER A 53 30.31 -16.11 11.43
C SER A 53 31.60 -15.28 11.30
N LYS A 54 31.77 -14.25 12.13
CA LYS A 54 33.02 -13.46 12.20
C LYS A 54 34.16 -14.23 12.89
N GLY A 55 33.85 -15.10 13.85
CA GLY A 55 34.83 -15.97 14.50
C GLY A 55 35.43 -17.05 13.58
N ALA A 56 34.68 -17.52 12.59
CA ALA A 56 35.12 -18.60 11.68
C ALA A 56 36.12 -18.14 10.60
N ARG A 57 36.24 -16.82 10.31
CA ARG A 57 37.10 -16.31 9.23
C ARG A 57 38.58 -16.12 9.60
N HIS A 58 38.96 -16.26 10.87
CA HIS A 58 40.34 -16.04 11.32
C HIS A 58 41.23 -17.30 11.35
N LYS A 59 40.81 -18.42 10.75
CA LYS A 59 41.58 -19.67 10.78
C LYS A 59 41.65 -20.41 9.42
N ALA A 60 41.63 -19.68 8.31
CA ALA A 60 41.93 -20.25 7.00
C ALA A 60 43.44 -20.09 6.69
N PRO A 61 44.16 -21.17 6.34
CA PRO A 61 45.54 -21.08 5.86
C PRO A 61 45.60 -20.37 4.48
N PRO A 62 46.75 -19.77 4.11
CA PRO A 62 46.87 -19.05 2.85
C PRO A 62 46.69 -20.00 1.66
N PRO A 63 46.02 -19.57 0.57
CA PRO A 63 45.79 -20.42 -0.58
C PRO A 63 47.08 -20.57 -1.39
N SER A 64 47.41 -21.81 -1.72
CA SER A 64 48.43 -22.17 -2.70
C SER A 64 47.97 -21.80 -4.10
N ASP A 65 48.87 -21.18 -4.86
CA ASP A 65 48.71 -20.91 -6.29
C ASP A 65 48.34 -22.18 -7.07
N GLY A 66 47.25 -22.12 -7.83
CA GLY A 66 46.93 -23.20 -8.75
C GLY A 66 45.52 -23.17 -9.30
N SER A 67 45.44 -22.87 -10.59
CA SER A 67 44.44 -23.38 -11.52
C SER A 67 43.16 -22.55 -11.72
N ALA A 68 43.07 -22.06 -12.96
CA ALA A 68 41.92 -21.42 -13.55
C ALA A 68 40.67 -22.30 -13.44
N ASN A 69 39.60 -21.75 -12.88
CA ASN A 69 38.27 -22.20 -13.24
C ASN A 69 37.26 -21.05 -13.18
N LYS A 70 36.33 -21.11 -14.12
CA LYS A 70 35.34 -20.09 -14.49
C LYS A 70 34.78 -19.33 -13.29
N GLN A 71 34.99 -18.01 -13.33
CA GLN A 71 34.42 -17.03 -12.44
C GLN A 71 32.91 -16.93 -12.72
N THR A 72 32.12 -17.74 -12.01
CA THR A 72 30.70 -17.49 -11.86
C THR A 72 30.53 -16.17 -11.13
N ARG A 73 29.72 -15.30 -11.74
CA ARG A 73 29.34 -13.96 -11.30
C ARG A 73 28.94 -14.04 -9.82
N ALA A 74 29.76 -13.49 -8.93
CA ALA A 74 29.46 -13.42 -7.50
C ALA A 74 28.14 -12.64 -7.33
N GLU A 75 27.10 -13.33 -6.86
CA GLU A 75 25.79 -12.74 -6.58
C GLU A 75 25.93 -11.66 -5.51
N ASP A 76 25.24 -10.53 -5.73
CA ASP A 76 25.20 -9.39 -4.82
C ASP A 76 24.65 -9.84 -3.44
N PRO A 77 25.38 -9.64 -2.33
CA PRO A 77 24.92 -10.03 -1.00
C PRO A 77 23.55 -9.46 -0.61
N LEU A 78 23.18 -8.28 -1.14
CA LEU A 78 21.88 -7.65 -0.90
C LEU A 78 20.75 -8.39 -1.60
N VAL A 79 21.02 -8.90 -2.81
CA VAL A 79 20.08 -9.70 -3.59
C VAL A 79 19.81 -11.02 -2.89
N ARG A 80 20.86 -11.67 -2.40
CA ARG A 80 20.72 -12.90 -1.63
C ARG A 80 19.97 -12.66 -0.31
N GLU A 81 20.26 -11.58 0.41
CA GLU A 81 19.52 -11.21 1.63
C GLU A 81 18.04 -10.90 1.35
N MET A 82 17.73 -10.25 0.23
CA MET A 82 16.35 -10.00 -0.18
C MET A 82 15.61 -11.27 -0.61
N ALA A 83 16.28 -12.17 -1.36
CA ALA A 83 15.73 -13.46 -1.73
C ALA A 83 15.50 -14.34 -0.50
N GLU A 84 16.48 -14.42 0.40
CA GLU A 84 16.38 -15.13 1.69
C GLU A 84 15.31 -14.49 2.60
N ARG A 85 15.17 -13.16 2.62
CA ARG A 85 14.09 -12.48 3.39
C ARG A 85 12.72 -12.73 2.80
N LEU A 86 12.63 -12.73 1.47
CA LEU A 86 11.42 -13.08 0.75
C LEU A 86 11.07 -14.52 1.11
N GLU A 87 11.92 -15.49 0.79
CA GLU A 87 11.79 -16.92 1.13
C GLU A 87 11.44 -17.13 2.62
N HIS A 88 12.13 -16.47 3.54
CA HIS A 88 11.85 -16.57 4.98
C HIS A 88 10.49 -15.98 5.38
N HIS A 89 10.03 -14.89 4.74
CA HIS A 89 8.67 -14.40 4.91
C HIS A 89 7.64 -15.33 4.25
N LEU A 90 8.00 -15.98 3.14
CA LEU A 90 7.15 -16.97 2.45
C LEU A 90 6.99 -18.23 3.30
N ASP A 91 8.07 -18.73 3.89
CA ASP A 91 8.11 -19.94 4.70
C ASP A 91 7.44 -19.75 6.07
N ASN A 92 7.64 -18.58 6.72
CA ASN A 92 7.12 -18.35 8.07
C ASN A 92 5.68 -17.80 8.12
N GLN A 93 5.18 -17.16 7.06
CA GLN A 93 3.82 -16.57 7.06
C GLN A 93 2.82 -17.33 6.19
N PHE A 94 3.25 -18.12 5.19
CA PHE A 94 2.32 -18.66 4.18
C PHE A 94 2.31 -20.19 4.06
N PHE A 95 3.36 -20.90 4.49
CA PHE A 95 3.45 -22.36 4.30
C PHE A 95 2.67 -23.21 5.31
N ALA A 96 2.31 -22.68 6.49
CA ALA A 96 1.56 -23.45 7.49
C ALA A 96 0.08 -23.67 7.13
N SER A 97 -0.51 -22.81 6.28
CA SER A 97 -1.97 -22.80 6.03
C SER A 97 -2.37 -23.01 4.56
N ALA A 98 -1.46 -22.89 3.59
CA ALA A 98 -1.82 -22.88 2.16
C ALA A 98 -1.85 -24.28 1.49
N LEU A 99 -1.35 -25.34 2.13
CA LEU A 99 -1.19 -26.67 1.50
C LEU A 99 -2.15 -27.75 2.01
N THR A 100 -2.99 -27.47 3.01
CA THR A 100 -4.07 -28.39 3.40
C THR A 100 -5.34 -28.01 2.66
N GLY A 101 -5.64 -28.77 1.60
CA GLY A 101 -6.83 -28.56 0.78
C GLY A 101 -8.11 -28.50 1.61
N ALA A 102 -9.01 -27.59 1.22
CA ALA A 102 -10.45 -27.62 1.47
C ALA A 102 -10.90 -28.36 2.75
N GLY A 103 -10.37 -27.94 3.90
CA GLY A 103 -10.96 -28.16 5.20
C GLY A 103 -11.49 -26.82 5.69
N ASP A 104 -12.57 -26.82 6.46
CA ASP A 104 -13.30 -25.68 7.03
C ASP A 104 -12.48 -24.74 7.96
N THR A 105 -11.16 -24.69 7.82
CA THR A 105 -10.33 -23.69 8.47
C THR A 105 -10.67 -22.30 7.91
N PRO A 106 -11.14 -21.37 8.76
CA PRO A 106 -11.39 -20.01 8.32
C PRO A 106 -10.09 -19.45 7.73
N PRO A 107 -10.18 -18.67 6.63
CA PRO A 107 -9.00 -18.07 6.02
C PRO A 107 -8.24 -17.31 7.10
N GLU A 108 -6.99 -17.70 7.32
CA GLU A 108 -6.10 -17.04 8.27
C GLU A 108 -6.07 -15.54 7.96
N GLU A 109 -6.35 -14.72 8.98
CA GLU A 109 -6.49 -13.28 8.79
C GLU A 109 -5.16 -12.73 8.27
N PHE A 110 -5.17 -12.21 7.04
CA PHE A 110 -3.97 -11.70 6.42
C PHE A 110 -3.36 -10.62 7.30
N PRO A 111 -2.07 -10.76 7.65
CA PRO A 111 -1.42 -9.85 8.58
C PRO A 111 -1.36 -8.47 7.93
N MET A 112 -2.31 -7.61 8.28
CA MET A 112 -2.37 -6.23 7.83
C MET A 112 -1.58 -5.38 8.83
N PRO A 113 -0.39 -4.87 8.47
CA PRO A 113 0.39 -4.07 9.40
C PRO A 113 -0.39 -2.83 9.85
N THR A 114 -0.30 -2.50 11.13
CA THR A 114 -0.96 -1.34 11.72
C THR A 114 -0.17 -0.05 11.50
N GLN A 115 1.11 -0.14 11.11
CA GLN A 115 2.02 0.99 10.89
C GLN A 115 2.37 1.22 9.41
N GLY A 116 2.74 2.46 9.07
CA GLY A 116 2.94 2.91 7.69
C GLY A 116 4.16 2.32 6.98
N GLU A 117 5.28 2.12 7.68
CA GLU A 117 6.51 1.55 7.08
C GLU A 117 6.36 0.07 6.74
N ASP A 118 5.76 -0.70 7.66
CA ASP A 118 5.47 -2.12 7.46
C ASP A 118 4.51 -2.34 6.27
N MET A 119 3.49 -1.49 6.13
CA MET A 119 2.58 -1.53 4.99
C MET A 119 3.30 -1.29 3.66
N ARG A 120 4.25 -0.35 3.63
CA ARG A 120 5.03 -0.05 2.43
C ARG A 120 5.91 -1.23 2.04
N GLY A 121 6.57 -1.86 3.01
CA GLY A 121 7.37 -3.07 2.80
C GLY A 121 6.52 -4.21 2.24
N LEU A 122 5.36 -4.47 2.85
CA LEU A 122 4.41 -5.48 2.38
C LEU A 122 3.97 -5.25 0.94
N LEU A 123 3.60 -4.02 0.58
CA LEU A 123 3.15 -3.69 -0.78
C LEU A 123 4.28 -3.75 -1.81
N ALA A 124 5.50 -3.42 -1.43
CA ALA A 124 6.68 -3.59 -2.29
C ALA A 124 6.96 -5.08 -2.57
N THR A 125 6.90 -5.91 -1.52
CA THR A 125 7.00 -7.37 -1.66
C THR A 125 5.89 -7.92 -2.54
N LEU A 126 4.65 -7.48 -2.32
CA LEU A 126 3.51 -7.85 -3.13
C LEU A 126 3.69 -7.47 -4.61
N GLU A 127 4.19 -6.26 -4.91
CA GLU A 127 4.45 -5.84 -6.30
C GLU A 127 5.44 -6.78 -6.99
N VAL A 128 6.54 -7.12 -6.32
CA VAL A 128 7.55 -8.06 -6.85
C VAL A 128 6.93 -9.43 -7.11
N SER A 129 6.21 -9.98 -6.13
CA SER A 129 5.57 -11.29 -6.24
C SER A 129 4.53 -11.33 -7.36
N LEU A 130 3.73 -10.26 -7.52
CA LEU A 130 2.74 -10.18 -8.61
C LEU A 130 3.41 -10.16 -9.98
N ARG A 131 4.48 -9.38 -10.15
CA ARG A 131 5.22 -9.31 -11.42
C ARG A 131 5.83 -10.65 -11.77
N LEU A 132 6.60 -11.24 -10.86
CA LEU A 132 7.20 -12.55 -11.06
C LEU A 132 6.13 -13.65 -11.24
N GLY A 133 5.02 -13.60 -10.50
CA GLY A 133 3.94 -14.58 -10.66
C GLY A 133 3.22 -14.50 -12.01
N LEU A 134 3.25 -13.33 -12.66
CA LEU A 134 2.68 -13.11 -13.99
C LEU A 134 3.68 -13.33 -15.13
N THR A 135 4.99 -13.17 -14.90
CA THR A 135 6.04 -13.32 -15.93
C THR A 135 6.82 -14.63 -15.83
N CYS A 136 6.82 -15.29 -14.67
CA CYS A 136 7.52 -16.55 -14.37
C CYS A 136 6.51 -17.62 -13.89
N ALA A 137 5.71 -18.16 -14.80
CA ALA A 137 4.66 -19.11 -14.45
C ALA A 137 5.19 -20.39 -13.75
N ASP A 138 6.47 -20.72 -13.95
CA ASP A 138 7.10 -21.96 -13.44
C ASP A 138 7.46 -21.90 -11.95
N ASN A 139 7.54 -20.71 -11.35
CA ASN A 139 7.85 -20.57 -9.92
C ASN A 139 6.55 -20.63 -9.09
N GLN A 140 6.17 -21.85 -8.68
CA GLN A 140 4.95 -22.09 -7.92
C GLN A 140 4.94 -21.34 -6.58
N ALA A 141 6.08 -21.22 -5.88
CA ALA A 141 6.16 -20.54 -4.59
C ALA A 141 5.81 -19.04 -4.74
N VAL A 142 6.47 -18.34 -5.66
CA VAL A 142 6.19 -16.93 -5.97
C VAL A 142 4.73 -16.73 -6.36
N ARG A 143 4.19 -17.66 -7.16
CA ARG A 143 2.80 -17.61 -7.59
C ARG A 143 1.83 -17.74 -6.42
N GLN A 144 2.10 -18.59 -5.42
CA GLN A 144 1.25 -18.69 -4.23
C GLN A 144 1.19 -17.39 -3.44
N VAL A 145 2.31 -16.67 -3.34
CA VAL A 145 2.36 -15.35 -2.68
C VAL A 145 1.56 -14.31 -3.46
N ALA A 146 1.68 -14.34 -4.78
CA ALA A 146 0.89 -13.47 -5.65
C ALA A 146 -0.63 -13.75 -5.46
N LEU A 147 -1.01 -15.02 -5.32
CA LEU A 147 -2.39 -15.46 -5.08
C LEU A 147 -2.89 -15.08 -3.67
N SER A 148 -2.05 -15.12 -2.64
CA SER A 148 -2.43 -14.64 -1.30
C SER A 148 -2.74 -13.13 -1.31
N GLY A 149 -2.06 -12.37 -2.17
CA GLY A 149 -2.41 -10.99 -2.49
C GLY A 149 -3.84 -10.82 -3.04
N ILE A 150 -4.29 -11.72 -3.91
CA ILE A 150 -5.67 -11.70 -4.47
C ILE A 150 -6.71 -11.93 -3.38
N GLN A 151 -6.47 -12.89 -2.48
CA GLN A 151 -7.41 -13.18 -1.38
C GLN A 151 -7.66 -11.93 -0.52
N ASN A 152 -6.69 -11.02 -0.47
CA ASN A 152 -6.74 -9.79 0.32
C ASN A 152 -7.01 -8.53 -0.48
N HIS A 153 -7.16 -8.65 -1.80
CA HIS A 153 -7.38 -7.52 -2.71
C HIS A 153 -8.60 -6.68 -2.29
N VAL A 154 -9.72 -7.33 -1.96
CA VAL A 154 -10.94 -6.64 -1.52
C VAL A 154 -10.70 -5.85 -0.23
N THR A 155 -9.98 -6.43 0.73
CA THR A 155 -9.61 -5.76 1.98
C THR A 155 -8.70 -4.56 1.73
N LEU A 156 -7.68 -4.72 0.88
CA LEU A 156 -6.75 -3.63 0.50
C LEU A 156 -7.48 -2.48 -0.18
N MET A 157 -8.44 -2.77 -1.07
CA MET A 157 -9.28 -1.76 -1.72
C MET A 157 -10.24 -1.08 -0.74
N ASN A 158 -10.96 -1.85 0.08
CA ASN A 158 -11.94 -1.32 1.02
C ASN A 158 -11.30 -0.42 2.07
N LYS A 159 -10.07 -0.72 2.48
CA LYS A 159 -9.26 0.13 3.37
C LYS A 159 -8.62 1.33 2.65
N GLY A 160 -8.79 1.46 1.33
CA GLY A 160 -8.22 2.55 0.52
C GLY A 160 -6.70 2.50 0.43
N ILE A 161 -6.09 1.35 0.70
CA ILE A 161 -4.64 1.16 0.70
C ILE A 161 -4.13 1.05 -0.74
N VAL A 162 -4.87 0.33 -1.58
CA VAL A 162 -4.60 0.15 -3.01
C VAL A 162 -5.84 0.61 -3.79
N ALA A 163 -5.68 1.53 -4.73
CA ALA A 163 -6.75 1.94 -5.65
C ALA A 163 -6.20 2.66 -6.88
N PHE A 164 -6.91 2.55 -8.00
CA PHE A 164 -6.47 3.12 -9.27
C PHE A 164 -6.52 4.66 -9.34
N GLN A 165 -7.64 5.29 -8.93
CA GLN A 165 -7.84 6.76 -9.10
C GLN A 165 -7.67 7.58 -7.82
N ARG A 166 -7.66 6.91 -6.65
CA ARG A 166 -7.65 7.57 -5.33
C ARG A 166 -6.64 6.94 -4.36
N GLY A 167 -5.91 5.91 -4.79
CA GLY A 167 -5.02 5.13 -3.96
C GLY A 167 -3.58 5.56 -4.10
N LYS A 168 -2.80 5.20 -3.08
CA LYS A 168 -1.37 5.03 -3.23
C LYS A 168 -1.22 3.70 -3.99
N TYR A 169 -0.39 3.61 -5.01
CA TYR A 169 -0.04 2.34 -5.69
C TYR A 169 -1.02 1.83 -6.78
N PRO A 170 -1.25 2.60 -7.87
CA PRO A 170 -2.08 2.17 -9.00
C PRO A 170 -1.49 0.97 -9.78
N SER A 171 -0.18 0.76 -9.74
CA SER A 171 0.48 -0.33 -10.45
C SER A 171 0.19 -1.66 -9.75
N VAL A 172 0.27 -1.71 -8.42
CA VAL A 172 -0.14 -2.88 -7.61
C VAL A 172 -1.60 -3.22 -7.86
N PHE A 173 -2.48 -2.21 -7.94
CA PHE A 173 -3.88 -2.42 -8.29
C PHE A 173 -4.05 -3.14 -9.63
N LEU A 174 -3.39 -2.64 -10.69
CA LEU A 174 -3.48 -3.24 -12.02
C LEU A 174 -2.94 -4.67 -12.04
N LEU A 175 -1.82 -4.91 -11.36
CA LEU A 175 -1.20 -6.24 -11.27
C LEU A 175 -2.11 -7.26 -10.56
N LEU A 176 -2.80 -6.89 -9.48
CA LEU A 176 -3.78 -7.76 -8.82
C LEU A 176 -4.95 -8.13 -9.74
N ASN A 177 -5.42 -7.16 -10.53
CA ASN A 177 -6.49 -7.40 -11.50
C ASN A 177 -6.02 -8.31 -12.65
N LEU A 178 -4.81 -8.10 -13.18
CA LEU A 178 -4.23 -8.95 -14.21
C LEU A 178 -4.00 -10.38 -13.73
N LEU A 179 -3.54 -10.57 -12.49
CA LEU A 179 -3.42 -11.90 -11.90
C LEU A 179 -4.78 -12.58 -11.74
N SER A 180 -5.81 -11.84 -11.32
CA SER A 180 -7.19 -12.35 -11.25
C SER A 180 -7.69 -12.79 -12.62
N LEU A 181 -7.45 -11.99 -13.67
CA LEU A 181 -7.79 -12.34 -15.05
C LEU A 181 -7.04 -13.60 -15.53
N SER A 182 -5.74 -13.70 -15.23
CA SER A 182 -4.93 -14.87 -15.61
C SER A 182 -5.49 -16.17 -15.02
N ALA A 183 -5.98 -16.14 -13.77
CA ALA A 183 -6.61 -17.27 -13.12
C ALA A 183 -7.94 -17.67 -13.80
N VAL A 184 -8.69 -16.71 -14.34
CA VAL A 184 -9.92 -16.97 -15.10
C VAL A 184 -9.59 -17.55 -16.47
N PHE A 185 -8.61 -17.00 -17.20
CA PHE A 185 -8.21 -17.51 -18.51
C PHE A 185 -7.69 -18.96 -18.44
N GLN A 186 -7.02 -19.35 -17.36
CA GLN A 186 -6.64 -20.75 -17.15
C GLN A 186 -7.83 -21.69 -16.93
N LYS A 187 -8.96 -21.16 -16.46
CA LYS A 187 -10.20 -21.91 -16.23
C LYS A 187 -11.22 -21.69 -17.35
N TRP A 188 -10.82 -21.06 -18.46
CA TRP A 188 -11.69 -20.63 -19.54
C TRP A 188 -12.67 -21.71 -20.04
N PRO A 189 -12.26 -22.99 -20.25
CA PRO A 189 -13.20 -24.03 -20.69
C PRO A 189 -14.39 -24.24 -19.74
N LYS A 190 -14.20 -23.96 -18.45
CA LYS A 190 -15.22 -24.14 -17.38
C LYS A 190 -16.02 -22.86 -17.10
N THR A 191 -15.64 -21.73 -17.69
CA THR A 191 -16.33 -20.45 -17.52
C THR A 191 -17.50 -20.35 -18.50
N ASP A 192 -18.67 -19.90 -18.05
CA ASP A 192 -19.83 -19.69 -18.92
C ASP A 192 -19.62 -18.49 -19.88
N ALA A 193 -20.38 -18.45 -20.98
CA ALA A 193 -20.25 -17.43 -22.01
C ALA A 193 -20.49 -16.00 -21.50
N GLY A 194 -21.43 -15.81 -20.57
CA GLY A 194 -21.72 -14.50 -19.98
C GLY A 194 -20.55 -13.98 -19.15
N THR A 195 -19.95 -14.84 -18.33
CA THR A 195 -18.76 -14.52 -17.55
C THR A 195 -17.55 -14.26 -18.46
N ARG A 196 -17.34 -15.09 -19.50
CA ARG A 196 -16.27 -14.88 -20.50
C ARG A 196 -16.34 -13.49 -21.12
N LYS A 197 -17.54 -13.06 -21.54
CA LYS A 197 -17.76 -11.71 -22.10
C LYS A 197 -17.36 -10.61 -21.11
N LYS A 198 -17.85 -10.68 -19.85
CA LYS A 198 -17.53 -9.69 -18.81
C LYS A 198 -16.03 -9.64 -18.49
N VAL A 199 -15.36 -10.78 -18.52
CA VAL A 199 -13.91 -10.90 -18.30
C VAL A 199 -13.13 -10.20 -19.41
N LEU A 200 -13.50 -10.40 -20.68
CA LEU A 200 -12.87 -9.71 -21.81
C LEU A 200 -13.13 -8.20 -21.77
N GLU A 201 -14.34 -7.76 -21.44
CA GLU A 201 -14.67 -6.35 -21.26
C GLU A 201 -13.84 -5.71 -20.13
N SER A 202 -13.68 -6.42 -19.01
CA SER A 202 -12.87 -5.96 -17.88
C SER A 202 -11.38 -5.90 -18.24
N ALA A 203 -10.89 -6.88 -19.00
CA ALA A 203 -9.50 -6.92 -19.46
C ALA A 203 -9.20 -5.79 -20.45
N ALA A 204 -10.13 -5.51 -21.37
CA ALA A 204 -10.04 -4.36 -22.28
C ALA A 204 -10.04 -3.03 -21.51
N ALA A 205 -10.85 -2.90 -20.46
CA ALA A 205 -10.86 -1.71 -19.61
C ALA A 205 -9.52 -1.50 -18.88
N ILE A 206 -8.88 -2.57 -18.41
CA ILE A 206 -7.54 -2.52 -17.82
C ILE A 206 -6.49 -2.06 -18.84
N CYS A 207 -6.56 -2.53 -20.09
CA CYS A 207 -5.65 -2.09 -21.15
C CYS A 207 -5.77 -0.58 -21.42
N ASN A 208 -6.97 0.00 -21.36
CA ASN A 208 -7.17 1.44 -21.52
C ASN A 208 -6.46 2.28 -20.44
N HIS A 209 -6.03 1.68 -19.34
CA HIS A 209 -5.27 2.33 -18.28
C HIS A 209 -3.76 2.30 -18.51
N ILE A 210 -3.26 1.57 -19.50
CA ILE A 210 -1.84 1.38 -19.77
C ILE A 210 -1.57 1.82 -21.22
N ARG A 211 -0.79 2.89 -21.40
CA ARG A 211 -0.29 3.31 -22.72
C ARG A 211 1.00 2.54 -23.04
N SER A 212 0.87 1.53 -23.89
CA SER A 212 1.98 0.84 -24.51
C SER A 212 1.50 0.08 -25.76
N PRO A 213 2.41 -0.23 -26.73
CA PRO A 213 2.08 -1.10 -27.86
C PRO A 213 1.54 -2.47 -27.44
N GLN A 214 2.04 -3.02 -26.32
CA GLN A 214 1.60 -4.30 -25.76
C GLN A 214 0.15 -4.25 -25.28
N SER A 215 -0.28 -3.11 -24.74
CA SER A 215 -1.67 -2.88 -24.32
C SER A 215 -2.62 -2.90 -25.52
N GLU A 216 -2.25 -2.20 -26.60
CA GLU A 216 -3.02 -2.17 -27.86
C GLU A 216 -3.08 -3.56 -28.52
N ALA A 217 -1.94 -4.27 -28.57
CA ALA A 217 -1.87 -5.61 -29.12
C ALA A 217 -2.72 -6.61 -28.32
N LEU A 218 -2.68 -6.55 -26.99
CA LEU A 218 -3.50 -7.41 -26.14
C LEU A 218 -4.99 -7.09 -26.30
N GLN A 219 -5.35 -5.81 -26.40
CA GLN A 219 -6.73 -5.39 -26.63
C GLN A 219 -7.28 -5.89 -27.98
N ALA A 220 -6.47 -5.85 -29.04
CA ALA A 220 -6.84 -6.45 -30.33
C ALA A 220 -7.10 -7.96 -30.21
N THR A 221 -6.26 -8.66 -29.43
CA THR A 221 -6.38 -10.11 -29.21
C THR A 221 -7.68 -10.47 -28.47
N PHE A 222 -8.18 -9.63 -27.56
CA PHE A 222 -9.46 -9.91 -26.87
C PHE A 222 -10.66 -10.00 -27.81
N HIS A 223 -10.63 -9.28 -28.93
CA HIS A 223 -11.73 -9.29 -29.91
C HIS A 223 -11.76 -10.57 -30.75
N SER A 224 -10.64 -11.29 -30.83
CA SER A 224 -10.54 -12.54 -31.60
C SER A 224 -10.71 -13.80 -30.75
N VAL A 225 -10.87 -13.69 -29.42
CA VAL A 225 -10.98 -14.86 -28.55
C VAL A 225 -12.36 -15.48 -28.65
N THR A 226 -12.42 -16.69 -29.22
CA THR A 226 -13.66 -17.44 -29.40
C THR A 226 -13.67 -18.73 -28.59
N ASP A 227 -12.50 -19.36 -28.40
CA ASP A 227 -12.37 -20.65 -27.74
C ASP A 227 -11.31 -20.69 -26.63
N ALA A 228 -11.00 -21.90 -26.14
CA ALA A 228 -10.02 -22.11 -25.08
C ALA A 228 -8.56 -22.00 -25.55
N GLN A 229 -8.29 -22.34 -26.82
CA GLN A 229 -6.97 -22.24 -27.40
C GLN A 229 -6.59 -20.76 -27.58
N ASP A 230 -7.54 -19.94 -28.05
CA ASP A 230 -7.40 -18.49 -28.12
C ASP A 230 -7.12 -17.87 -26.74
N ALA A 231 -7.87 -18.31 -25.71
CA ALA A 231 -7.70 -17.82 -24.35
C ALA A 231 -6.32 -18.15 -23.75
N ALA A 232 -5.74 -19.30 -24.11
CA ALA A 232 -4.40 -19.67 -23.67
C ALA A 232 -3.32 -18.72 -24.23
N LEU A 233 -3.52 -18.18 -25.45
CA LEU A 233 -2.62 -17.19 -26.06
C LEU A 233 -2.62 -15.84 -25.34
N LEU A 234 -3.65 -15.56 -24.51
CA LEU A 234 -3.69 -14.34 -23.71
C LEU A 234 -2.70 -14.34 -22.55
N LEU A 235 -2.33 -15.52 -22.01
CA LEU A 235 -1.46 -15.60 -20.83
C LEU A 235 -0.05 -15.04 -21.09
N PRO A 236 0.66 -15.42 -22.18
CA PRO A 236 1.93 -14.78 -22.52
C PRO A 236 1.81 -13.28 -22.77
N ARG A 237 0.71 -12.84 -23.42
CA ARG A 237 0.45 -11.42 -23.70
C ARG A 237 0.21 -10.59 -22.44
N ILE A 238 -0.42 -11.18 -21.42
CA ILE A 238 -0.52 -10.56 -20.09
C ILE A 238 0.88 -10.39 -19.48
N GLY A 239 1.74 -11.41 -19.58
CA GLY A 239 3.14 -11.32 -19.16
C GLY A 239 3.88 -10.17 -19.85
N GLU A 240 3.72 -10.02 -21.17
CA GLU A 240 4.26 -8.89 -21.93
C GLU A 240 3.71 -7.54 -21.43
N LEU A 241 2.41 -7.43 -21.20
CA LEU A 241 1.78 -6.21 -20.67
C LEU A 241 2.32 -5.81 -19.30
N VAL A 242 2.58 -6.79 -18.42
CA VAL A 242 3.13 -6.55 -17.07
C VAL A 242 4.47 -5.84 -17.13
N THR A 243 5.30 -6.16 -18.13
CA THR A 243 6.58 -5.46 -18.35
C THR A 243 6.41 -3.99 -18.72
N CYS A 244 5.21 -3.55 -19.12
CA CYS A 244 4.92 -2.16 -19.46
C CYS A 244 4.39 -1.34 -18.28
N ILE A 245 4.00 -1.97 -17.18
CA ILE A 245 3.40 -1.29 -16.02
C ILE A 245 4.52 -0.66 -15.19
N PRO A 246 4.53 0.68 -14.97
CA PRO A 246 5.50 1.37 -14.11
C PRO A 246 5.59 0.78 -12.71
N TYR A 247 6.72 0.95 -12.04
CA TYR A 247 6.86 0.50 -10.65
C TYR A 247 6.24 1.51 -9.67
N ASP A 248 5.47 1.00 -8.71
CA ASP A 248 5.13 1.79 -7.52
C ASP A 248 6.30 1.80 -6.53
N PHE A 249 7.09 0.71 -6.50
CA PHE A 249 8.26 0.53 -5.64
C PHE A 249 9.55 0.24 -6.45
N PRO A 250 10.06 1.19 -7.25
CA PRO A 250 11.20 0.96 -8.16
C PRO A 250 12.47 0.53 -7.42
N THR A 251 12.74 1.05 -6.22
CA THR A 251 13.94 0.71 -5.45
C THR A 251 13.97 -0.74 -4.96
N VAL A 252 12.82 -1.41 -4.91
CA VAL A 252 12.68 -2.81 -4.49
C VAL A 252 12.49 -3.70 -5.72
N CYS A 253 11.63 -3.30 -6.66
CA CYS A 253 11.31 -4.10 -7.84
C CYS A 253 12.51 -4.29 -8.76
N ARG A 254 13.27 -3.23 -9.06
CA ARG A 254 14.41 -3.31 -9.98
C ARG A 254 15.45 -4.34 -9.54
N PRO A 255 16.05 -4.25 -8.33
CA PRO A 255 17.07 -5.23 -7.92
C PRO A 255 16.50 -6.65 -7.82
N ALA A 256 15.28 -6.81 -7.31
CA ALA A 256 14.68 -8.14 -7.16
C ALA A 256 14.40 -8.81 -8.52
N LEU A 257 13.85 -8.07 -9.49
CA LEU A 257 13.55 -8.61 -10.82
C LEU A 257 14.84 -8.85 -11.63
N CYS A 258 15.83 -7.94 -11.54
CA CYS A 258 17.15 -8.16 -12.14
C CYS A 258 17.84 -9.42 -11.60
N ALA A 259 17.67 -9.71 -10.31
CA ALA A 259 18.25 -10.90 -9.68
C ALA A 259 17.63 -12.20 -10.20
N VAL A 260 16.30 -12.22 -10.30
CA VAL A 260 15.57 -13.43 -10.70
C VAL A 260 15.60 -13.64 -12.22
N GLN A 261 15.63 -12.56 -12.99
CA GLN A 261 15.55 -12.60 -14.46
C GLN A 261 16.57 -11.67 -15.14
N PRO A 262 17.89 -11.87 -14.95
CA PRO A 262 18.90 -10.92 -15.41
C PRO A 262 18.87 -10.66 -16.92
N ASP A 263 18.58 -11.68 -17.74
CA ASP A 263 18.59 -11.57 -19.20
C ASP A 263 17.25 -11.10 -19.79
N ALA A 264 16.15 -11.28 -19.04
CA ALA A 264 14.81 -10.89 -19.47
C ALA A 264 14.35 -9.55 -18.86
N TYR A 265 15.07 -9.05 -17.85
CA TYR A 265 14.73 -7.81 -17.19
C TYR A 265 14.80 -6.60 -18.14
N ARG A 266 13.73 -5.82 -18.16
CA ARG A 266 13.65 -4.53 -18.85
C ARG A 266 12.93 -3.52 -17.96
N GLU A 267 13.37 -2.26 -18.00
CA GLU A 267 12.62 -1.18 -17.36
C GLU A 267 11.23 -1.04 -18.01
N PRO A 268 10.18 -0.75 -17.23
CA PRO A 268 8.87 -0.51 -17.78
C PRO A 268 8.86 0.69 -18.72
N ALA A 269 8.49 0.45 -19.98
CA ALA A 269 8.42 1.48 -21.02
C ALA A 269 7.03 2.12 -21.17
N GLY A 270 6.00 1.55 -20.54
CA GLY A 270 4.64 2.07 -20.61
C GLY A 270 4.36 3.21 -19.62
N SER A 271 3.18 3.82 -19.74
CA SER A 271 2.71 4.84 -18.80
C SER A 271 1.26 4.60 -18.41
N LEU A 272 0.89 5.00 -17.19
CA LEU A 272 -0.48 4.84 -16.69
C LEU A 272 -1.35 6.04 -17.06
N VAL A 273 -2.56 5.77 -17.53
CA VAL A 273 -3.60 6.79 -17.76
C VAL A 273 -4.47 6.88 -16.52
N LEU A 274 -4.03 7.69 -15.56
CA LEU A 274 -4.85 8.01 -14.41
C LEU A 274 -5.93 9.00 -14.86
N GLY A 275 -7.19 8.57 -14.80
CA GLY A 275 -8.33 9.44 -15.06
C GLY A 275 -8.32 10.66 -14.13
N PRO A 276 -9.03 11.75 -14.49
CA PRO A 276 -9.20 12.87 -13.57
C PRO A 276 -9.76 12.33 -12.24
N PRO A 277 -9.27 12.83 -11.09
CA PRO A 277 -9.71 12.32 -9.79
C PRO A 277 -11.23 12.43 -9.72
N ALA A 278 -11.91 11.29 -9.57
CA ALA A 278 -13.37 11.25 -9.53
C ALA A 278 -13.87 12.29 -8.51
N PRO A 279 -14.85 13.12 -8.87
CA PRO A 279 -15.38 14.13 -7.96
C PRO A 279 -15.74 13.47 -6.63
N PRO A 280 -15.47 14.12 -5.48
CA PRO A 280 -15.69 13.51 -4.17
C PRO A 280 -17.12 12.97 -4.15
N ALA A 281 -17.25 11.67 -3.92
CA ALA A 281 -18.56 11.02 -3.92
C ALA A 281 -19.40 11.77 -2.88
N LYS A 282 -20.45 12.46 -3.32
CA LYS A 282 -21.45 13.00 -2.40
C LYS A 282 -21.94 11.77 -1.66
N ARG A 283 -21.64 11.65 -0.35
CA ARG A 283 -22.26 10.65 0.51
C ARG A 283 -23.76 10.82 0.31
N GLN A 284 -24.38 9.92 -0.47
CA GLN A 284 -25.82 9.80 -0.50
C GLN A 284 -26.19 9.40 0.92
N ARG A 285 -26.69 10.37 1.67
CA ARG A 285 -27.43 10.11 2.89
C ARG A 285 -28.58 9.20 2.43
N ALA A 286 -28.65 7.98 2.95
CA ALA A 286 -29.80 7.13 2.72
C ALA A 286 -31.03 7.94 3.11
N VAL A 287 -31.80 8.36 2.11
CA VAL A 287 -33.15 8.84 2.28
C VAL A 287 -33.96 7.57 2.18
N GLU A 288 -34.46 7.09 3.32
CA GLU A 288 -35.53 6.09 3.33
C GLU A 288 -36.72 6.72 2.62
N GLU A 289 -37.00 6.24 1.41
CA GLU A 289 -38.26 6.50 0.71
C GLU A 289 -39.31 5.57 1.32
N ASP A 290 -40.31 6.15 1.97
CA ASP A 290 -41.58 5.50 2.24
C ASP A 290 -42.66 6.31 1.51
N VAL A 291 -43.44 5.63 0.66
CA VAL A 291 -44.43 6.19 -0.25
C VAL A 291 -45.84 5.79 0.21
N CYS A 292 -46.69 6.81 0.43
CA CYS A 292 -48.17 6.86 0.33
C CYS A 292 -49.00 6.14 1.44
N VAL A 293 -50.16 6.59 1.96
CA VAL A 293 -51.24 7.54 1.58
C VAL A 293 -51.96 8.01 2.88
N GLY A 294 -52.45 9.26 2.93
CA GLY A 294 -53.77 9.55 3.53
C GLY A 294 -53.85 10.37 4.84
N GLU A 295 -54.57 11.49 4.71
CA GLU A 295 -55.43 12.15 5.72
C GLU A 295 -54.86 13.19 6.70
N ILE A 296 -55.63 14.28 6.80
CA ILE A 296 -55.35 15.57 7.41
C ILE A 296 -55.86 15.56 8.85
N VAL A 297 -54.97 15.66 9.86
CA VAL A 297 -55.31 16.17 11.20
C VAL A 297 -54.11 16.91 11.80
N SER A 298 -54.38 18.09 12.37
CA SER A 298 -53.43 19.02 12.97
C SER A 298 -53.03 18.65 14.41
N HIS A 299 -51.80 19.06 14.78
CA HIS A 299 -51.14 19.15 16.11
C HIS A 299 -50.39 17.91 16.63
N PRO A 300 -49.37 18.06 17.52
CA PRO A 300 -48.47 19.17 17.81
C PRO A 300 -46.98 18.79 17.68
N THR A 301 -46.13 19.81 17.67
CA THR A 301 -44.66 19.77 17.61
C THR A 301 -44.04 18.80 18.63
N ALA A 302 -43.38 17.75 18.15
CA ALA A 302 -42.51 16.90 18.96
C ALA A 302 -41.16 17.62 19.23
N PRO A 303 -40.50 17.35 20.37
CA PRO A 303 -39.50 18.24 20.92
C PRO A 303 -38.20 18.20 20.11
N ARG A 304 -37.73 19.41 19.80
CA ARG A 304 -36.36 19.72 19.43
C ARG A 304 -35.43 18.95 20.38
N GLN A 305 -34.57 18.09 19.84
CA GLN A 305 -33.48 17.49 20.61
C GLN A 305 -32.77 18.59 21.40
N PRO A 306 -32.47 18.37 22.69
CA PRO A 306 -31.87 19.38 23.54
C PRO A 306 -30.55 19.81 22.90
N ALA A 307 -30.38 21.13 22.81
CA ALA A 307 -29.14 21.75 22.37
C ALA A 307 -27.96 21.08 23.09
N SER A 308 -27.15 20.37 22.31
CA SER A 308 -25.87 19.85 22.75
C SER A 308 -25.06 21.00 23.35
N LYS A 309 -24.56 20.74 24.56
CA LYS A 309 -23.54 21.44 25.37
C LYS A 309 -22.87 22.70 24.78
N PRO A 310 -22.60 23.72 25.61
CA PRO A 310 -21.94 24.95 25.19
C PRO A 310 -20.59 24.65 24.51
N ALA A 311 -20.27 25.45 23.50
CA ALA A 311 -19.05 25.38 22.70
C ALA A 311 -17.77 25.55 23.54
N GLY A 312 -17.29 24.46 24.14
CA GLY A 312 -15.87 24.19 24.44
C GLY A 312 -15.42 23.01 23.58
N GLU A 313 -14.16 22.77 23.23
CA GLU A 313 -12.99 22.91 24.10
C GLU A 313 -11.68 22.63 23.35
N TYR A 314 -11.65 22.75 22.02
CA TYR A 314 -10.45 22.44 21.23
C TYR A 314 -9.99 23.69 20.48
N PRO A 315 -9.14 24.54 21.09
CA PRO A 315 -8.53 25.65 20.38
C PRO A 315 -7.69 25.11 19.21
N CYS A 316 -7.76 25.81 18.08
CA CYS A 316 -6.95 25.45 16.92
C CYS A 316 -5.49 25.81 17.18
N GLY A 317 -4.59 24.83 17.15
CA GLY A 317 -3.15 25.01 17.45
C GLY A 317 -2.30 25.55 16.30
N SER A 318 -2.91 26.07 15.23
CA SER A 318 -2.17 26.52 14.05
C SER A 318 -1.81 27.99 14.14
N LYS A 319 -0.57 28.34 13.76
CA LYS A 319 -0.10 29.73 13.64
C LYS A 319 -0.92 30.55 12.62
N TYR A 320 -1.62 29.87 11.71
CA TYR A 320 -2.43 30.49 10.66
C TYR A 320 -3.82 30.92 11.15
N HIS A 321 -4.27 30.42 12.30
CA HIS A 321 -5.64 30.63 12.78
C HIS A 321 -6.03 32.11 12.94
N PRO A 322 -5.21 32.97 13.57
CA PRO A 322 -5.57 34.37 13.77
C PRO A 322 -5.69 35.17 12.46
N ARG A 323 -5.05 34.69 11.37
CA ARG A 323 -4.98 35.41 10.10
C ARG A 323 -6.01 34.94 9.09
N TYR A 324 -6.22 33.63 8.96
CA TYR A 324 -6.97 33.04 7.84
C TYR A 324 -8.26 32.34 8.25
N ALA A 325 -8.50 32.11 9.56
CA ALA A 325 -9.68 31.41 10.03
C ALA A 325 -10.64 32.34 10.78
N ASN A 326 -11.92 31.95 10.83
CA ASN A 326 -12.89 32.63 11.67
C ASN A 326 -12.54 32.40 13.15
N LYS A 327 -12.58 33.45 13.98
CA LYS A 327 -12.33 33.38 15.44
C LYS A 327 -13.22 32.36 16.17
N LYS A 328 -14.39 32.03 15.60
CA LYS A 328 -15.32 31.02 16.14
C LYS A 328 -15.03 29.60 15.66
N ALA A 329 -14.14 29.41 14.69
CA ALA A 329 -13.79 28.08 14.20
C ALA A 329 -12.94 27.35 15.25
N THR A 330 -13.30 26.11 15.56
CA THR A 330 -12.57 25.30 16.54
C THR A 330 -11.92 24.09 15.85
N ALA A 331 -10.93 23.51 16.52
CA ALA A 331 -10.42 22.19 16.20
C ALA A 331 -11.43 21.11 16.64
N SER A 332 -11.13 19.85 16.34
CA SER A 332 -11.92 18.70 16.77
C SER A 332 -11.09 17.82 17.71
N LYS A 333 -11.73 16.90 18.43
CA LYS A 333 -11.02 15.96 19.32
C LYS A 333 -9.94 15.13 18.61
N SER A 334 -10.13 14.82 17.34
CA SER A 334 -9.21 14.00 16.53
C SER A 334 -8.31 14.81 15.59
N CYS A 335 -8.40 16.14 15.62
CA CYS A 335 -7.57 17.00 14.79
C CYS A 335 -7.32 18.33 15.50
N CYS A 336 -6.05 18.63 15.80
CA CYS A 336 -5.61 19.84 16.49
C CYS A 336 -5.76 21.14 15.68
N PHE A 337 -6.27 21.07 14.45
CA PHE A 337 -6.48 22.21 13.57
C PHE A 337 -7.95 22.29 13.12
N CYS A 338 -8.49 23.50 12.99
CA CYS A 338 -9.73 23.71 12.25
C CYS A 338 -9.52 23.43 10.75
N SER A 339 -10.60 23.25 9.98
CA SER A 339 -10.52 22.87 8.56
C SER A 339 -9.64 23.79 7.70
N THR A 340 -9.76 25.11 7.87
CA THR A 340 -8.93 26.10 7.16
C THR A 340 -7.47 26.02 7.55
N CYS A 341 -7.19 25.90 8.85
CA CYS A 341 -5.83 25.84 9.34
C CYS A 341 -5.12 24.54 8.97
N HIS A 342 -5.82 23.40 9.05
CA HIS A 342 -5.25 22.11 8.67
C HIS A 342 -4.78 22.15 7.22
N LEU A 343 -5.59 22.70 6.32
CA LEU A 343 -5.25 22.88 4.91
C LEU A 343 -3.96 23.68 4.74
N LEU A 344 -3.78 24.76 5.51
CA LEU A 344 -2.58 25.59 5.47
C LEU A 344 -1.36 24.88 6.08
N GLU A 345 -1.53 24.13 7.17
CA GLU A 345 -0.47 23.33 7.77
C GLU A 345 0.07 22.25 6.82
N VAL A 346 -0.82 21.59 6.07
CA VAL A 346 -0.42 20.62 5.02
C VAL A 346 0.37 21.34 3.93
N LEU A 347 -0.17 22.43 3.38
CA LEU A 347 0.40 23.09 2.19
C LEU A 347 1.66 23.90 2.46
N PHE A 348 1.84 24.43 3.67
CA PHE A 348 2.92 25.38 3.97
C PHE A 348 3.91 24.89 5.03
N ASN A 349 3.56 23.89 5.84
CA ASN A 349 4.47 23.30 6.82
C ASN A 349 4.77 21.81 6.55
N GLY A 350 4.12 21.21 5.53
CA GLY A 350 4.30 19.82 5.16
C GLY A 350 3.72 18.85 6.19
N VAL A 351 2.71 19.26 6.96
CA VAL A 351 2.07 18.39 7.95
C VAL A 351 1.31 17.28 7.22
N THR A 352 1.71 16.02 7.44
CA THR A 352 1.11 14.84 6.80
C THR A 352 0.27 14.00 7.76
N THR A 353 -0.04 14.51 8.96
CA THR A 353 -0.83 13.76 9.94
C THR A 353 -2.19 13.41 9.36
N ASN A 354 -2.51 12.10 9.35
CA ASN A 354 -3.77 11.60 8.83
C ASN A 354 -4.93 12.20 9.64
N CYS A 355 -5.64 13.14 9.03
CA CYS A 355 -6.82 13.74 9.63
C CYS A 355 -8.05 12.86 9.38
N SER A 356 -8.70 12.38 10.45
CA SER A 356 -9.92 11.56 10.34
C SER A 356 -11.12 12.30 9.73
N TRP A 357 -11.06 13.64 9.64
CA TRP A 357 -12.11 14.49 9.05
C TRP A 357 -11.90 14.78 7.56
N ASN A 358 -10.95 14.11 6.90
CA ASN A 358 -10.61 14.36 5.50
C ASN A 358 -10.30 15.83 5.21
N HIS A 359 -9.55 16.52 6.08
CA HIS A 359 -9.12 17.91 5.84
C HIS A 359 -8.05 18.08 4.74
N TRP A 360 -7.77 17.02 3.97
CA TRP A 360 -6.82 17.06 2.88
C TRP A 360 -7.13 18.18 1.87
N PRO A 361 -6.12 18.95 1.42
CA PRO A 361 -6.31 20.04 0.49
C PRO A 361 -6.81 19.53 -0.87
N THR A 362 -7.77 20.27 -1.42
CA THR A 362 -8.25 20.11 -2.79
C THR A 362 -8.44 21.49 -3.40
N ARG A 363 -8.42 21.62 -4.73
CA ARG A 363 -8.62 22.91 -5.40
C ARG A 363 -9.90 23.62 -4.93
N THR A 364 -11.00 22.87 -4.76
CA THR A 364 -12.27 23.39 -4.24
C THR A 364 -12.16 23.90 -2.81
N LYS A 365 -11.50 23.15 -1.91
CA LYS A 365 -11.32 23.57 -0.51
C LYS A 365 -10.40 24.79 -0.39
N VAL A 366 -9.31 24.81 -1.15
CA VAL A 366 -8.40 25.98 -1.23
C VAL A 366 -9.20 27.20 -1.70
N GLY A 367 -9.98 27.05 -2.78
CA GLY A 367 -10.81 28.14 -3.31
C GLY A 367 -11.89 28.62 -2.35
N PHE A 368 -12.50 27.73 -1.58
CA PHE A 368 -13.55 28.07 -0.61
C PHE A 368 -12.99 28.73 0.66
N HIS A 369 -11.96 28.12 1.27
CA HIS A 369 -11.41 28.57 2.54
C HIS A 369 -10.55 29.83 2.42
N LEU A 370 -9.90 30.05 1.28
CA LEU A 370 -9.05 31.22 1.04
C LEU A 370 -9.72 32.24 0.10
N LYS A 371 -11.06 32.21 -0.01
CA LYS A 371 -11.80 33.11 -0.92
C LYS A 371 -11.59 34.59 -0.63
N LEU A 372 -11.29 34.95 0.61
CA LEU A 372 -11.05 36.34 1.05
C LEU A 372 -9.57 36.74 0.98
N PHE A 373 -8.68 35.81 0.62
CA PHE A 373 -7.22 35.99 0.64
C PHE A 373 -6.64 35.55 -0.72
N PRO A 374 -6.81 36.36 -1.79
CA PRO A 374 -6.53 35.93 -3.16
C PRO A 374 -5.05 35.56 -3.39
N GLU A 375 -4.12 36.29 -2.78
CA GLU A 375 -2.68 36.00 -2.89
C GLU A 375 -2.33 34.68 -2.18
N ALA A 376 -2.83 34.49 -0.95
CA ALA A 376 -2.68 33.23 -0.22
C ALA A 376 -3.30 32.05 -0.97
N LYS A 377 -4.46 32.26 -1.61
CA LYS A 377 -5.14 31.26 -2.45
C LYS A 377 -4.29 30.88 -3.65
N GLU A 378 -3.73 31.84 -4.38
CA GLU A 378 -2.87 31.55 -5.54
C GLU A 378 -1.64 30.74 -5.12
N LEU A 379 -0.97 31.17 -4.04
CA LEU A 379 0.19 30.46 -3.52
C LEU A 379 -0.16 29.04 -3.05
N ALA A 380 -1.29 28.88 -2.35
CA ALA A 380 -1.77 27.57 -1.91
C ALA A 380 -2.09 26.63 -3.09
N LEU A 381 -2.63 27.15 -4.19
CA LEU A 381 -2.86 26.37 -5.41
C LEU A 381 -1.54 25.94 -6.07
N LYS A 382 -0.51 26.80 -6.07
CA LYS A 382 0.84 26.43 -6.54
C LYS A 382 1.44 25.31 -5.68
N GLN A 383 1.35 25.41 -4.35
CA GLN A 383 1.80 24.34 -3.43
C GLN A 383 1.03 23.04 -3.65
N LEU A 384 -0.30 23.11 -3.80
CA LEU A 384 -1.11 21.93 -4.08
C LEU A 384 -0.69 21.24 -5.38
N ALA A 385 -0.39 22.00 -6.44
CA ALA A 385 0.08 21.42 -7.70
C ALA A 385 1.44 20.73 -7.59
N LEU A 386 2.32 21.18 -6.68
CA LEU A 386 3.58 20.49 -6.37
C LEU A 386 3.32 19.20 -5.58
N LEU A 387 2.44 19.26 -4.59
CA LEU A 387 2.03 18.11 -3.78
C LEU A 387 1.38 17.01 -4.62
N GLU A 388 0.50 17.39 -5.57
CA GLU A 388 -0.14 16.47 -6.54
C GLU A 388 0.88 15.77 -7.44
N ARG A 389 2.06 16.37 -7.65
CA ARG A 389 3.19 15.78 -8.39
C ARG A 389 4.14 14.96 -7.51
N GLY A 390 3.82 14.80 -6.22
CA GLY A 390 4.70 14.10 -5.26
C GLY A 390 5.97 14.87 -4.90
N ILE A 391 6.04 16.18 -5.21
CA ILE A 391 7.20 17.01 -4.88
C ILE A 391 7.08 17.44 -3.41
N PRO A 392 8.12 17.19 -2.57
CA PRO A 392 8.12 17.67 -1.19
C PRO A 392 7.96 19.19 -1.11
N LEU A 393 7.03 19.66 -0.28
CA LEU A 393 6.77 21.09 -0.12
C LEU A 393 7.82 21.74 0.76
N LYS A 394 8.32 22.90 0.34
CA LYS A 394 9.20 23.73 1.18
C LYS A 394 8.35 24.40 2.27
N ARG A 395 8.92 24.55 3.48
CA ARG A 395 8.28 25.30 4.55
C ARG A 395 8.25 26.79 4.21
N PHE A 396 7.13 27.44 4.50
CA PHE A 396 6.98 28.89 4.38
C PHE A 396 6.84 29.51 5.77
N ASP A 397 7.72 30.47 6.06
CA ASP A 397 7.66 31.22 7.32
C ASP A 397 6.53 32.25 7.30
N THR A 398 6.27 32.83 6.12
CA THR A 398 5.24 33.84 5.90
C THR A 398 4.38 33.50 4.68
N ILE A 399 3.07 33.70 4.82
CA ILE A 399 2.08 33.62 3.76
C ILE A 399 1.53 35.05 3.56
N PRO A 400 1.35 35.53 2.32
CA PRO A 400 0.75 36.84 2.06
C PRO A 400 -0.67 36.94 2.61
N LEU A 401 -1.11 38.16 2.92
CA LEU A 401 -2.48 38.45 3.39
C LEU A 401 -3.45 38.49 2.21
#